data_AF-A0A4W5MUU7-F1
#
_entry.id   AF-A0A4W5MUU7-F1
#
_cell.length_a   1.000
_cell.length_b   1.000
_cell.length_c   1.000
_cell.angle_alpha   90.00
_cell.angle_beta   90.00
_cell.angle_gamma   90.00
#
_symmetry.space_group_name_H-M   'P 1'
#
loop_
_entity.id
_entity.type
_entity.pdbx_description
1 polymer ?
#
loop_
_entity_poly.entity_id
_entity_poly.type
_entity_poly.pdbx_seq_one_letter_code
_entity_poly.pdbx_strand_id
1 'polypeptide(L)'
;MDLSLLKALEREKVLEVLQRDKLLRSTEEDRIRRLKMELQDIRRKGAKSFARQYSERTCARCQRPLGKFWNSGAVCRGCSHRICNKCRVGVSVLDWKCTVCHAYREVKFRSGEWFVEERAKKFSPDAGLFPILITCPIHS
;
A
#
# COMPACT_ATOMS: atom_id res chain seq x y z
N MET A 1 -1.67 13.25 28.24
CA MET A 1 -0.61 12.86 29.20
C MET A 1 -0.21 14.11 29.96
N ASP A 2 -0.27 14.07 31.28
CA ASP A 2 0.17 15.18 32.13
C ASP A 2 1.65 14.99 32.49
N LEU A 3 2.48 16.00 32.22
CA LEU A 3 3.94 16.02 32.45
C LEU A 3 4.30 16.91 33.65
N SER A 4 3.31 17.37 34.40
CA SER A 4 3.46 18.30 35.54
C SER A 4 4.27 17.72 36.71
N LEU A 5 4.36 16.39 36.81
CA LEU A 5 5.02 15.66 37.91
C LEU A 5 6.53 15.42 37.71
N LEU A 6 7.09 15.82 36.55
CA LEU A 6 8.51 15.62 36.23
C LEU A 6 9.37 16.80 36.68
N LYS A 7 10.61 16.54 37.11
CA LYS A 7 11.58 17.61 37.34
C LYS A 7 11.84 18.34 36.04
N ALA A 8 12.15 19.64 36.10
CA ALA A 8 12.30 20.50 34.92
C ALA A 8 13.23 19.90 33.84
N LEU A 9 14.37 19.32 34.25
CA LEU A 9 15.34 18.68 33.35
C LEU A 9 14.82 17.39 32.70
N GLU A 10 14.01 16.60 33.43
CA GLU A 10 13.40 15.37 32.88
C GLU A 10 12.32 15.72 31.86
N ARG A 11 11.54 16.77 32.16
CA ARG A 11 10.51 17.28 31.26
C ARG A 11 11.11 17.80 29.95
N GLU A 12 12.20 18.55 30.02
CA GLU A 12 12.90 19.07 28.83
C GLU A 12 13.36 17.92 27.90
N LYS A 13 14.01 16.89 28.47
CA LYS A 13 14.43 15.71 27.71
C LYS A 13 13.27 14.95 27.07
N VAL A 14 12.16 14.80 27.79
CA VAL A 14 10.95 14.16 27.25
C VAL A 14 10.37 14.99 26.09
N LEU A 15 10.32 16.31 26.22
CA LEU A 15 9.84 17.20 25.16
C LEU A 15 10.71 17.11 23.91
N GLU A 16 12.03 17.06 24.04
CA GLU A 16 12.94 16.88 22.90
C GLU A 16 12.71 15.56 22.15
N VAL A 17 12.46 14.47 22.88
CA VAL A 17 12.12 13.16 22.28
C VAL A 17 10.81 13.26 21.50
N LEU A 18 9.79 13.87 22.08
CA LEU A 18 8.47 14.04 21.44
C LEU A 18 8.53 14.92 20.20
N GLN A 19 9.32 15.99 20.23
CA GLN A 19 9.51 16.87 19.07
C GLN A 19 10.19 16.13 17.91
N ARG A 20 11.24 15.34 18.20
CA ARG A 20 11.92 14.50 17.20
C ARG A 20 10.98 13.42 16.64
N ASP A 21 10.22 12.74 17.51
CA ASP A 21 9.23 11.75 17.08
C ASP A 21 8.18 12.38 16.16
N LYS A 22 7.67 13.57 16.50
CA LYS A 22 6.71 14.31 15.67
C LYS A 22 7.29 14.64 14.29
N LEU A 23 8.55 15.09 14.21
CA LEU A 23 9.21 15.39 12.94
C LEU A 23 9.38 14.12 12.08
N LEU A 24 9.82 13.02 12.69
CA LEU A 24 9.97 11.73 12.00
C LEU A 24 8.63 11.23 11.46
N ARG A 25 7.56 11.29 12.26
CA ARG A 25 6.21 10.92 11.83
C ARG A 25 5.72 11.77 10.66
N SER A 26 5.89 13.09 10.73
CA SER A 26 5.50 14.00 9.63
C SER A 26 6.24 13.66 8.33
N THR A 27 7.54 13.36 8.42
CA THR A 27 8.36 12.99 7.25
C THR A 27 7.88 11.67 6.64
N GLU A 28 7.55 10.71 7.48
CA GLU A 28 7.05 9.39 7.07
C GLU A 28 5.64 9.49 6.46
N GLU A 29 4.76 10.30 7.03
CA GLU A 29 3.44 10.58 6.47
C GLU A 29 3.52 11.17 5.06
N ASP A 30 4.43 12.12 4.84
CA ASP A 30 4.68 12.71 3.52
C ASP A 30 5.22 11.67 2.52
N ARG A 31 6.11 10.77 2.98
CA ARG A 31 6.62 9.66 2.16
C ARG A 31 5.50 8.70 1.76
N ILE A 32 4.65 8.30 2.71
CA ILE A 32 3.49 7.44 2.47
C ILE A 32 2.51 8.12 1.51
N ARG A 33 2.28 9.43 1.66
CA ARG A 33 1.42 10.21 0.76
C ARG A 33 1.90 10.11 -0.69
N ARG A 34 3.21 10.28 -0.94
CA ARG A 34 3.80 10.13 -2.28
C ARG A 34 3.59 8.72 -2.86
N LEU A 35 3.82 7.67 -2.07
CA LEU A 35 3.56 6.29 -2.48
C LEU A 35 2.09 6.06 -2.88
N LYS A 36 1.15 6.63 -2.12
CA LYS A 36 -0.29 6.53 -2.42
C LYS A 36 -0.65 7.28 -3.71
N MET A 37 -0.01 8.43 -3.97
CA MET A 37 -0.20 9.17 -5.22
C MET A 37 0.29 8.36 -6.44
N GLU A 38 1.48 7.76 -6.37
CA GLU A 38 1.99 6.89 -7.43
C GLU A 38 1.02 5.72 -7.73
N LEU A 39 0.47 5.10 -6.69
CA LEU A 39 -0.55 4.06 -6.84
C LEU A 39 -1.82 4.57 -7.53
N GLN A 40 -2.28 5.78 -7.19
CA GLN A 40 -3.43 6.39 -7.85
C GLN A 40 -3.17 6.63 -9.34
N ASP A 41 -1.96 7.05 -9.71
CA ASP A 41 -1.59 7.24 -11.12
C ASP A 41 -1.58 5.91 -11.89
N ILE A 42 -1.07 4.83 -11.29
CA ILE A 42 -1.14 3.49 -11.89
C ILE A 42 -2.60 3.05 -12.10
N ARG A 43 -3.49 3.37 -11.14
CA ARG A 43 -4.93 3.08 -11.27
C ARG A 43 -5.57 3.87 -12.40
N ARG A 44 -5.29 5.18 -12.49
CA ARG A 44 -5.84 6.08 -13.51
C ARG A 44 -5.43 5.68 -14.92
N LYS A 45 -4.16 5.30 -15.13
CA LYS A 45 -3.65 4.82 -16.43
C LYS A 45 -4.42 3.61 -16.98
N GLY A 46 -5.04 2.82 -16.11
CA GLY A 46 -5.84 1.65 -16.51
C GLY A 46 -7.34 1.89 -16.60
N ALA A 47 -7.84 3.08 -16.27
CA ALA A 47 -9.27 3.38 -16.32
C ALA A 47 -9.79 3.37 -17.77
N LYS A 48 -11.04 2.94 -17.94
CA LYS A 48 -11.75 3.08 -19.23
C LYS A 48 -12.16 4.53 -19.42
N SER A 49 -11.85 5.08 -20.58
CA SER A 49 -12.37 6.35 -21.06
C SER A 49 -13.72 6.12 -21.73
N PHE A 50 -14.75 6.84 -21.29
CA PHE A 50 -16.09 6.78 -21.87
C PHE A 50 -16.13 7.15 -23.36
N ALA A 51 -15.12 7.87 -23.86
CA ALA A 51 -15.02 8.30 -25.25
C ALA A 51 -14.57 7.19 -26.24
N ARG A 52 -14.15 6.02 -25.75
CA ARG A 52 -13.64 4.94 -26.60
C ARG A 52 -14.60 3.77 -26.65
N GLN A 53 -14.90 3.29 -27.86
CA GLN A 53 -15.55 2.01 -28.05
C GLN A 53 -14.56 0.89 -27.74
N TYR A 54 -14.87 0.10 -26.71
CA TYR A 54 -14.05 -1.04 -26.31
C TYR A 54 -14.62 -2.32 -26.88
N SER A 55 -13.77 -3.19 -27.43
CA SER A 55 -14.18 -4.56 -27.73
C SER A 55 -14.62 -5.28 -26.44
N GLU A 56 -15.55 -6.22 -26.55
CA GLU A 56 -16.09 -7.01 -25.43
C GLU A 56 -14.98 -7.69 -24.59
N ARG A 57 -13.87 -8.07 -25.23
CA ARG A 57 -12.71 -8.70 -24.57
C ARG A 57 -11.47 -7.79 -24.55
N THR A 58 -11.41 -6.85 -23.62
CA THR A 58 -10.25 -5.95 -23.42
C THR A 58 -9.46 -6.26 -22.14
N CYS A 59 -8.16 -5.92 -22.13
CA CYS A 59 -7.35 -5.94 -20.91
C CYS A 59 -7.79 -4.84 -19.95
N ALA A 60 -8.12 -5.18 -18.70
CA ALA A 60 -8.56 -4.21 -17.69
C ALA A 60 -7.49 -3.18 -17.24
N ARG A 61 -6.24 -3.28 -17.74
CA ARG A 61 -5.13 -2.39 -17.35
C ARG A 61 -4.59 -1.54 -18.49
N CYS A 62 -4.45 -2.08 -19.69
CA CYS A 62 -3.99 -1.29 -20.85
C CYS A 62 -5.07 -1.07 -21.90
N GLN A 63 -6.28 -1.62 -21.67
CA GLN A 63 -7.44 -1.53 -22.55
C GLN A 63 -7.23 -2.05 -23.98
N ARG A 64 -6.10 -2.71 -24.26
CA ARG A 64 -5.84 -3.37 -25.55
C ARG A 64 -6.79 -4.57 -25.71
N PRO A 65 -7.27 -4.84 -26.94
CA PRO A 65 -8.08 -6.01 -27.21
C PRO A 65 -7.29 -7.29 -26.93
N LEU A 66 -7.98 -8.30 -26.42
CA LEU A 66 -7.46 -9.63 -26.16
C LEU A 66 -7.91 -10.56 -27.29
N GLY A 67 -6.97 -11.30 -27.87
CA GLY A 67 -7.29 -12.24 -28.94
C GLY A 67 -8.13 -13.41 -28.45
N LYS A 68 -8.77 -14.16 -29.36
CA LYS A 68 -9.48 -15.40 -28.99
C LYS A 68 -8.50 -16.55 -28.75
N PHE A 69 -7.53 -16.72 -29.66
CA PHE A 69 -6.57 -17.81 -29.67
C PHE A 69 -5.19 -17.41 -29.11
N TRP A 70 -4.66 -16.26 -29.52
CA TRP A 70 -3.38 -15.73 -29.05
C TRP A 70 -3.60 -14.58 -28.06
N ASN A 71 -2.93 -14.58 -26.91
CA ASN A 71 -3.10 -13.57 -25.84
C ASN A 71 -4.57 -13.39 -25.42
N SER A 72 -5.23 -14.50 -25.09
CA SER A 72 -6.60 -14.56 -24.55
C SER A 72 -6.77 -13.89 -23.18
N GLY A 73 -5.65 -13.48 -22.58
CA GLY A 73 -5.57 -12.89 -21.26
C GLY A 73 -5.82 -13.89 -20.14
N ALA A 74 -5.38 -13.54 -18.94
CA ALA A 74 -5.63 -14.32 -17.73
C ALA A 74 -6.37 -13.48 -16.70
N VAL A 75 -7.05 -14.15 -15.78
CA VAL A 75 -7.74 -13.49 -14.66
C VAL A 75 -6.70 -13.16 -13.57
N CYS A 76 -6.72 -11.93 -13.07
CA CYS A 76 -5.88 -11.50 -11.95
C CYS A 76 -6.36 -12.17 -10.65
N ARG A 77 -5.47 -12.83 -9.90
CA ARG A 77 -5.83 -13.48 -8.62
C ARG A 77 -6.12 -12.51 -7.46
N GLY A 78 -5.90 -11.22 -7.65
CA GLY A 78 -6.17 -10.18 -6.65
C GLY A 78 -7.46 -9.40 -6.84
N CYS A 79 -7.97 -9.27 -8.07
CA CYS A 79 -9.15 -8.44 -8.35
C CYS A 79 -10.09 -9.03 -9.42
N SER A 80 -9.86 -10.27 -9.84
CA SER A 80 -10.69 -11.02 -10.79
C SER A 80 -10.88 -10.38 -12.18
N HIS A 81 -10.13 -9.33 -12.52
CA HIS A 81 -10.16 -8.74 -13.85
C HIS A 81 -9.27 -9.48 -14.84
N ARG A 82 -9.70 -9.53 -16.11
CA ARG A 82 -8.92 -10.12 -17.20
C ARG A 82 -7.83 -9.16 -17.69
N ILE A 83 -6.60 -9.64 -17.80
CA ILE A 83 -5.41 -8.86 -18.15
C ILE A 83 -4.58 -9.56 -19.24
N CYS A 84 -3.90 -8.78 -20.08
CA CYS A 84 -2.95 -9.31 -21.05
C CYS A 84 -1.64 -9.74 -20.38
N ASN A 85 -0.80 -10.49 -21.10
CA ASN A 85 0.48 -10.97 -20.57
C ASN A 85 1.41 -9.82 -20.10
N LYS A 86 1.41 -8.68 -20.81
CA LYS A 86 2.23 -7.51 -20.44
C LYS A 86 1.78 -6.79 -19.16
N CYS A 87 0.53 -6.97 -18.73
CA CYS A 87 0.00 -6.37 -17.50
C CYS A 87 0.01 -7.34 -16.32
N ARG A 88 0.59 -8.53 -16.51
CA ARG A 88 0.78 -9.56 -15.50
C ARG A 88 2.11 -9.32 -14.80
N VAL A 89 2.11 -9.45 -13.49
CA VAL A 89 3.31 -9.51 -12.65
C VAL A 89 3.29 -10.86 -11.94
N GLY A 90 4.37 -11.64 -12.10
CA GLY A 90 4.53 -12.92 -11.43
C GLY A 90 4.79 -12.69 -9.94
N VAL A 91 4.00 -13.36 -9.09
CA VAL A 91 4.21 -13.39 -7.63
C VAL A 91 4.90 -14.70 -7.24
N SER A 92 4.63 -15.78 -7.97
CA SER A 92 5.34 -17.06 -7.92
C SER A 92 5.21 -17.75 -9.29
N VAL A 93 5.73 -18.99 -9.42
CA VAL A 93 5.67 -19.77 -10.68
C VAL A 93 4.23 -19.94 -11.20
N LEU A 94 3.25 -20.04 -10.29
CA LEU A 94 1.85 -20.27 -10.63
C LEU A 94 0.91 -19.13 -10.21
N ASP A 95 1.40 -18.16 -9.42
CA ASP A 95 0.60 -17.01 -8.98
C ASP A 95 0.98 -15.74 -9.72
N TRP A 96 -0.04 -15.00 -10.18
CA TRP A 96 0.14 -13.73 -10.82
C TRP A 96 -0.95 -12.74 -10.45
N LYS A 97 -0.55 -11.47 -10.44
CA LYS A 97 -1.44 -10.35 -10.19
C LYS A 97 -1.29 -9.33 -11.32
N CYS A 98 -2.29 -8.47 -11.47
CA CYS A 98 -2.16 -7.32 -12.35
C CYS A 98 -1.21 -6.29 -11.74
N THR A 99 -0.63 -5.43 -12.57
CA THR A 99 0.25 -4.33 -12.14
C THR A 99 -0.32 -3.48 -11.00
N VAL A 100 -1.63 -3.18 -11.02
CA VAL A 100 -2.31 -2.42 -9.96
C VAL A 100 -2.37 -3.19 -8.64
N CYS A 101 -2.76 -4.47 -8.65
CA CYS A 101 -2.82 -5.28 -7.43
C CYS A 101 -1.42 -5.53 -6.84
N HIS A 102 -0.42 -5.68 -7.72
CA HIS A 102 0.97 -5.77 -7.31
C HIS A 102 1.42 -4.47 -6.63
N ALA A 103 1.25 -3.32 -7.30
CA ALA A 103 1.60 -2.02 -6.74
C ALA A 103 0.87 -1.72 -5.42
N TYR A 104 -0.40 -2.10 -5.30
CA TYR A 104 -1.16 -1.95 -4.06
C TYR A 104 -0.53 -2.74 -2.90
N ARG A 105 -0.13 -4.00 -3.15
CA ARG A 105 0.57 -4.82 -2.15
C ARG A 105 1.90 -4.19 -1.74
N GLU A 106 2.66 -3.69 -2.70
CA GLU A 106 3.95 -3.03 -2.43
C GLU A 106 3.79 -1.77 -1.59
N VAL A 107 2.81 -0.92 -1.90
CA VAL A 107 2.53 0.27 -1.09
C VAL A 107 2.12 -0.13 0.33
N LYS A 108 1.22 -1.10 0.48
CA LYS A 108 0.77 -1.61 1.79
C LYS A 108 1.91 -2.18 2.63
N PHE A 109 2.86 -2.87 2.00
CA PHE A 109 4.05 -3.37 2.67
C PHE A 109 4.99 -2.23 3.08
N ARG A 110 5.35 -1.37 2.12
CA ARG A 110 6.30 -0.27 2.30
C ARG A 110 5.81 0.84 3.21
N SER A 111 4.50 1.02 3.36
CA SER A 111 3.90 1.98 4.30
C SER A 111 3.72 1.44 5.71
N GLY A 112 3.97 0.14 5.93
CA GLY A 112 3.71 -0.51 7.21
C GLY A 112 2.22 -0.74 7.51
N GLU A 113 1.31 -0.44 6.59
CA GLU A 113 -0.14 -0.65 6.77
C GLU A 113 -0.48 -2.11 7.09
N TRP A 114 0.25 -3.06 6.50
CA TRP A 114 0.08 -4.50 6.81
C TRP A 114 0.25 -4.80 8.31
N PHE A 115 1.19 -4.12 8.98
CA PHE A 115 1.47 -4.33 10.39
C PHE A 115 0.42 -3.65 11.27
N VAL A 116 -0.01 -2.44 10.89
CA VAL A 116 -1.07 -1.71 11.61
C VAL A 116 -2.37 -2.51 11.61
N GLU A 117 -2.76 -3.06 10.45
CA GLU A 117 -3.93 -3.94 10.34
C GLU A 117 -3.79 -5.22 11.19
N GLU A 118 -2.61 -5.84 11.18
CA GLU A 118 -2.37 -7.05 11.97
C GLU A 118 -2.39 -6.77 13.48
N ARG A 119 -1.85 -5.63 13.90
CA ARG A 119 -1.95 -5.15 15.29
C ARG A 119 -3.40 -4.89 15.68
N ALA A 120 -4.19 -4.25 14.83
CA ALA A 120 -5.60 -3.93 15.11
C ALA A 120 -6.46 -5.19 15.34
N LYS A 121 -6.07 -6.34 14.77
CA LYS A 121 -6.73 -7.62 15.06
C LYS A 121 -6.41 -8.16 16.45
N LYS A 122 -5.21 -7.87 16.95
CA LYS A 122 -4.69 -8.40 18.23
C LYS A 122 -4.98 -7.48 19.42
N PHE A 123 -5.08 -6.18 19.18
CA PHE A 123 -5.24 -5.17 20.22
C PHE A 123 -6.42 -4.27 19.89
N SER A 124 -7.41 -4.22 20.78
CA SER A 124 -8.56 -3.31 20.67
C SER A 124 -8.11 -1.84 20.60
N PRO A 125 -8.88 -0.94 19.96
CA PRO A 125 -8.53 0.47 19.77
C PRO A 125 -8.20 1.24 21.06
N ASP A 126 -8.67 0.75 22.21
CA ASP A 126 -8.54 1.39 23.52
C ASP A 126 -7.21 1.10 24.24
N ALA A 127 -6.35 0.23 23.68
CA ALA A 127 -4.98 0.10 24.15
C ALA A 127 -4.18 1.30 23.61
N GLY A 128 -4.14 2.37 24.41
CA GLY A 128 -3.60 3.69 24.07
C GLY A 128 -2.33 3.67 23.22
N LEU A 129 -2.17 4.72 22.40
CA LEU A 129 -1.02 5.00 21.53
C LEU A 129 0.31 4.89 22.30
N PHE A 130 0.83 3.68 22.45
CA PHE A 130 2.24 3.46 22.75
C PHE A 130 3.02 3.65 21.44
N PRO A 131 4.02 4.55 21.40
CA PRO A 131 4.96 4.60 20.29
C PRO A 131 5.79 3.31 20.37
N ILE A 132 5.53 2.36 19.46
CA ILE A 132 6.24 1.08 19.49
C ILE A 132 7.59 1.25 18.78
N LEU A 133 8.63 1.11 19.61
CA LEU A 133 9.99 0.78 19.21
C LEU A 133 9.97 -0.43 18.27
N ILE A 134 10.55 -0.19 17.09
CA ILE A 134 10.69 -1.14 16.00
C ILE A 134 11.65 -2.26 16.43
N THR A 135 11.18 -3.50 16.47
CA THR A 135 12.03 -4.63 16.04
C THR A 135 11.33 -5.27 14.86
N CYS A 136 11.91 -5.13 13.67
CA CYS A 136 11.50 -5.86 12.48
C CYS A 136 11.92 -7.32 12.63
N PRO A 137 11.01 -8.31 12.57
CA PRO A 137 11.38 -9.64 12.12
C PRO A 137 11.48 -9.56 10.60
N ILE A 138 12.71 -9.65 10.10
CA ILE A 138 13.01 -9.84 8.68
C ILE A 138 12.50 -11.24 8.30
N HIS A 139 11.58 -11.29 7.33
CA HIS A 139 11.16 -12.43 6.49
C HIS A 139 10.64 -13.74 7.15
N SER A 140 9.47 -14.16 6.67
CA SER A 140 9.23 -15.50 6.07
C SER A 140 8.12 -15.40 5.03
#